data_AF-A0A935XAG4-F1
#
_entry.id   AF-A0A935XAG4-F1
#
_cell.length_a   1.000
_cell.length_b   1.000
_cell.length_c   1.000
_cell.angle_alpha   90.00
_cell.angle_beta   90.00
_cell.angle_gamma   90.00
#
_symmetry.space_group_name_H-M   'P 1'
#
loop_
_entity.id
_entity.type
_entity.pdbx_description
1 polymer ?
#
loop_
_entity_poly.entity_id
_entity_poly.type
_entity_poly.pdbx_seq_one_letter_code
_entity_poly.pdbx_strand_id
1 'polypeptide(L)'
;MHRERLARVAQFSARDASLPTLAQVLHGVVERTWGAAASGEPNDQALRRAVQRVVLNTLLDRAGDKQALAEVRQGAEWELQQLDAAIAAMSGGAPADQALRASARREIARYFAGDDEPASRSRFQVIPLPWP
;
A
#
# COMPACT_ATOMS: atom_id res chain seq x y z
N MET A 1 6.21 1.47 -7.34
CA MET A 1 5.39 0.90 -8.44
C MET A 1 5.14 1.99 -9.48
N HIS A 2 5.42 1.72 -10.76
CA HIS A 2 5.31 2.75 -11.81
C HIS A 2 3.86 2.90 -12.29
N ARG A 3 3.37 4.14 -12.37
CA ARG A 3 1.99 4.52 -12.77
C ARG A 3 1.52 3.84 -14.05
N GLU A 4 2.41 3.76 -15.04
CA GLU A 4 2.16 3.15 -16.35
C GLU A 4 1.87 1.64 -16.27
N ARG A 5 2.43 0.93 -15.30
CA ARG A 5 2.19 -0.51 -15.13
C ARG A 5 0.79 -0.78 -14.57
N LEU A 6 0.34 0.05 -13.63
CA LEU A 6 -0.99 -0.09 -13.01
C LEU A 6 -2.10 0.29 -14.00
N ALA A 7 -1.90 1.32 -14.81
CA ALA A 7 -2.81 1.68 -15.90
C ALA A 7 -2.94 0.54 -16.94
N ARG A 8 -1.83 -0.15 -17.22
CA ARG A 8 -1.84 -1.30 -18.14
C ARG A 8 -2.63 -2.49 -17.59
N VAL A 9 -2.48 -2.81 -16.30
CA VAL A 9 -3.26 -3.88 -15.64
C VAL A 9 -4.76 -3.58 -15.70
N ALA A 10 -5.17 -2.35 -15.37
CA ALA A 10 -6.59 -1.95 -15.47
C ALA A 10 -7.11 -2.05 -16.91
N GLN A 11 -6.31 -1.65 -17.91
CA GLN A 11 -6.68 -1.78 -19.32
C GLN A 11 -6.75 -3.23 -19.82
N PHE A 12 -5.99 -4.14 -19.23
CA PHE A 12 -6.02 -5.56 -19.58
C PHE A 12 -7.23 -6.25 -18.96
N SER A 13 -7.53 -6.01 -17.68
CA SER A 13 -8.73 -6.56 -17.04
C SER A 13 -10.03 -6.01 -17.64
N ALA A 14 -10.05 -4.76 -18.11
CA ALA A 14 -11.18 -4.18 -18.82
C ALA A 14 -11.42 -4.79 -20.21
N ARG A 15 -10.39 -5.42 -20.81
CA ARG A 15 -10.47 -6.09 -22.12
C ARG A 15 -10.68 -7.60 -22.00
N ASP A 16 -10.23 -8.20 -20.90
CA ASP A 16 -10.34 -9.63 -20.63
C ASP A 16 -10.64 -9.85 -19.15
N ALA A 17 -11.89 -10.24 -18.86
CA ALA A 17 -12.37 -10.49 -17.50
C ALA A 17 -11.74 -11.73 -16.83
N SER A 18 -10.98 -12.54 -17.58
CA SER A 18 -10.21 -13.66 -17.02
C SER A 18 -8.88 -13.22 -16.37
N LEU A 19 -8.45 -11.98 -16.62
CA LEU A 19 -7.24 -11.42 -16.03
C LEU A 19 -7.55 -10.73 -14.68
N PRO A 20 -6.63 -10.81 -13.70
CA PRO A 20 -6.85 -10.21 -12.41
C PRO A 20 -7.00 -8.70 -12.53
N THR A 21 -8.06 -8.18 -11.93
CA THR A 21 -8.30 -6.74 -11.80
C THR A 21 -7.18 -6.08 -11.02
N LEU A 22 -7.01 -4.77 -11.22
CA LEU A 22 -6.06 -3.99 -10.44
C LEU A 22 -6.32 -4.14 -8.93
N ALA A 23 -7.58 -4.18 -8.50
CA ALA A 23 -7.95 -4.44 -7.11
C ALA A 23 -7.42 -5.79 -6.61
N GLN A 24 -7.59 -6.87 -7.37
CA GLN A 24 -7.07 -8.20 -7.01
C GLN A 24 -5.53 -8.23 -6.93
N VAL A 25 -4.84 -7.49 -7.80
CA VAL A 25 -3.37 -7.37 -7.74
C VAL A 25 -2.94 -6.60 -6.49
N LEU A 26 -3.60 -5.47 -6.19
CA LEU A 26 -3.33 -4.68 -4.99
C LEU A 26 -3.61 -5.48 -3.72
N HIS A 27 -4.74 -6.20 -3.68
CA HIS A 27 -5.12 -7.08 -2.60
C HIS A 27 -4.06 -8.14 -2.33
N GLY A 28 -3.60 -8.86 -3.37
CA GLY A 28 -2.54 -9.87 -3.23
C GLY A 28 -1.23 -9.30 -2.68
N VAL A 29 -0.86 -8.07 -3.07
CA VAL A 29 0.32 -7.38 -2.52
C VAL A 29 0.12 -7.02 -1.05
N VAL A 30 -1.07 -6.50 -0.68
CA VAL A 30 -1.39 -6.15 0.71
C VAL A 30 -1.38 -7.40 1.59
N GLU A 31 -2.07 -8.46 1.20
CA GLU A 31 -2.10 -9.74 1.93
C GLU A 31 -0.70 -10.31 2.13
N ARG A 32 0.13 -10.34 1.07
CA ARG A 32 1.50 -10.88 1.15
C ARG A 32 2.41 -10.05 2.08
N THR A 33 2.14 -8.77 2.29
CA THR A 33 3.03 -7.86 3.03
C THR A 33 2.56 -7.54 4.44
N TRP A 34 1.26 -7.36 4.63
CA TRP A 34 0.63 -7.08 5.92
C TRP A 34 0.13 -8.36 6.62
N GLY A 35 -0.25 -9.39 5.87
CA GLY A 35 -0.66 -10.69 6.41
C GLY A 35 0.49 -11.66 6.72
N ALA A 36 1.73 -11.33 6.36
CA ALA A 36 2.88 -12.19 6.61
C ALA A 36 3.27 -12.25 8.11
N ALA A 37 3.47 -13.47 8.62
CA ALA A 37 3.99 -13.70 9.96
C ALA A 37 5.35 -13.00 10.17
N ALA A 38 5.59 -12.53 11.39
CA ALA A 38 6.85 -11.90 11.74
C ALA A 38 8.00 -12.95 11.74
N SER A 39 9.10 -12.66 11.06
CA SER A 39 10.34 -13.43 11.17
C SER A 39 10.96 -13.24 12.57
N GLY A 40 11.62 -14.28 13.08
CA GLY A 40 12.39 -14.19 14.34
C GLY A 40 13.63 -13.29 14.22
N GLU A 41 14.13 -13.07 13.01
CA GLU A 41 15.36 -12.32 12.77
C GLU A 41 15.12 -10.79 12.79
N PRO A 42 15.90 -10.02 13.57
CA PRO A 42 15.71 -8.57 13.69
C PRO A 42 15.80 -7.80 12.36
N ASN A 43 16.73 -8.19 11.48
CA ASN A 43 16.92 -7.53 10.17
C ASN A 43 15.71 -7.77 9.25
N ASP A 44 15.17 -8.98 9.23
CA ASP A 44 13.99 -9.32 8.44
C ASP A 44 12.76 -8.53 8.91
N GLN A 45 12.63 -8.31 10.22
CA GLN A 45 11.53 -7.51 10.76
C GLN A 45 11.63 -6.04 10.35
N ALA A 46 12.84 -5.47 10.33
CA ALA A 46 13.07 -4.11 9.85
C ALA A 46 12.73 -3.96 8.36
N LEU A 47 13.19 -4.91 7.54
CA LEU A 47 12.88 -4.96 6.12
C LEU A 47 11.37 -5.11 5.88
N ARG A 48 10.70 -6.00 6.61
CA ARG A 48 9.25 -6.20 6.53
C ARG A 48 8.49 -4.90 6.81
N ARG A 49 8.84 -4.18 7.87
CA ARG A 49 8.23 -2.87 8.20
C ARG A 49 8.46 -1.84 7.10
N ALA A 50 9.66 -1.82 6.50
CA ALA A 50 9.95 -0.94 5.37
C ALA A 50 9.06 -1.26 4.15
N VAL A 51 8.90 -2.54 3.81
CA VAL A 51 8.02 -2.98 2.73
C VAL A 51 6.56 -2.60 3.01
N GLN A 52 6.07 -2.85 4.22
CA GLN A 52 4.71 -2.47 4.64
C GLN A 52 4.47 -0.97 4.45
N ARG A 53 5.43 -0.12 4.82
CA ARG A 53 5.35 1.33 4.63
C ARG A 53 5.33 1.72 3.15
N VAL A 54 6.14 1.09 2.31
CA VAL A 54 6.15 1.33 0.86
C VAL A 54 4.80 0.96 0.22
N VAL A 55 4.20 -0.16 0.63
CA VAL A 55 2.88 -0.58 0.15
C VAL A 55 1.81 0.43 0.55
N LEU A 56 1.77 0.85 1.82
CA LEU A 56 0.82 1.87 2.29
C LEU A 56 0.95 3.17 1.49
N ASN A 57 2.16 3.71 1.38
CA ASN A 57 2.42 4.94 0.62
C ASN A 57 1.98 4.79 -0.84
N THR A 58 2.22 3.62 -1.45
CA THR A 58 1.83 3.36 -2.84
C THR A 58 0.31 3.39 -3.00
N LEU A 59 -0.45 2.75 -2.10
CA LEU A 59 -1.92 2.76 -2.12
C LEU A 59 -2.46 4.17 -1.95
N LEU A 60 -1.96 4.88 -0.94
CA LEU A 60 -2.33 6.27 -0.66
C LEU A 60 -2.00 7.22 -1.83
N ASP A 61 -0.89 7.00 -2.53
CA ASP A 61 -0.53 7.79 -3.72
C ASP A 61 -1.45 7.45 -4.92
N ARG A 62 -1.95 6.22 -5.05
CA ARG A 62 -2.87 5.84 -6.14
C ARG A 62 -4.30 6.29 -5.88
N ALA A 63 -4.76 6.20 -4.64
CA ALA A 63 -6.06 6.67 -4.22
C ALA A 63 -6.19 8.19 -4.46
N GLY A 64 -5.15 8.95 -4.10
CA GLY A 64 -5.08 10.42 -4.29
C GLY A 64 -4.65 10.91 -5.68
N ASP A 65 -4.32 10.04 -6.63
CA ASP A 65 -3.87 10.46 -7.97
C ASP A 65 -5.04 10.98 -8.81
N LYS A 66 -5.26 12.30 -8.78
CA LYS A 66 -6.32 12.99 -9.54
C LYS A 66 -6.22 12.79 -11.05
N GLN A 67 -5.07 12.35 -11.56
CA GLN A 67 -4.85 12.08 -12.97
C GLN A 67 -4.98 10.59 -13.32
N ALA A 68 -5.25 9.70 -12.35
CA ALA A 68 -5.53 8.29 -12.60
C ALA A 68 -7.01 8.08 -13.00
N LEU A 69 -7.29 6.94 -13.63
CA LEU A 69 -8.67 6.50 -13.92
C LEU A 69 -9.46 6.37 -12.60
N ALA A 70 -10.76 6.69 -12.62
CA ALA A 70 -11.61 6.63 -11.44
C ALA A 70 -11.59 5.23 -10.77
N GLU A 71 -11.62 4.17 -11.59
CA GLU A 71 -11.56 2.78 -11.13
C GLU A 71 -10.26 2.46 -10.38
N VAL A 72 -9.12 3.03 -10.81
CA VAL A 72 -7.83 2.86 -10.13
C VAL A 72 -7.87 3.46 -8.74
N ARG A 73 -8.46 4.66 -8.63
CA ARG A 73 -8.61 5.35 -7.35
C ARG A 73 -9.56 4.59 -6.43
N GLN A 74 -10.74 4.22 -6.92
CA GLN A 74 -11.74 3.48 -6.16
C GLN A 74 -11.21 2.13 -5.66
N GLY A 75 -10.47 1.40 -6.51
CA GLY A 75 -9.83 0.15 -6.11
C GLY A 75 -8.77 0.36 -5.01
N ALA A 76 -7.96 1.41 -5.11
CA ALA A 76 -6.99 1.73 -4.07
C ALA A 76 -7.66 2.18 -2.76
N GLU A 77 -8.74 2.95 -2.83
CA GLU A 77 -9.56 3.36 -1.67
C GLU A 77 -10.18 2.14 -0.97
N TRP A 78 -10.72 1.20 -1.73
CA TRP A 78 -11.24 -0.05 -1.20
C TRP A 78 -10.17 -0.84 -0.44
N GLU A 79 -8.98 -1.03 -1.03
CA GLU A 79 -7.89 -1.74 -0.36
C GLU A 79 -7.38 -1.00 0.90
N LEU A 80 -7.43 0.32 0.94
CA LEU A 80 -7.10 1.09 2.15
C LEU A 80 -8.10 0.83 3.29
N GLN A 81 -9.39 0.69 2.98
CA GLN A 81 -10.42 0.34 3.97
C GLN A 81 -10.22 -1.09 4.51
N GLN A 82 -9.98 -2.04 3.60
CA GLN A 82 -9.68 -3.43 3.96
C GLN A 82 -8.42 -3.53 4.83
N LEU A 83 -7.38 -2.76 4.48
CA LEU A 83 -6.16 -2.69 5.26
C LEU A 83 -6.38 -2.09 6.66
N ASP A 84 -7.18 -1.01 6.80
CA ASP A 84 -7.49 -0.47 8.14
C ASP A 84 -8.19 -1.49 9.02
N ALA A 85 -9.19 -2.19 8.47
CA ALA A 85 -9.92 -3.25 9.17
C ALA A 85 -8.98 -4.40 9.59
N ALA A 86 -8.11 -4.85 8.68
CA ALA A 86 -7.12 -5.88 8.98
C ALA A 86 -6.16 -5.44 10.09
N ILE A 87 -5.61 -4.23 10.01
CA ILE A 87 -4.71 -3.68 11.03
C ILE A 87 -5.43 -3.55 12.38
N ALA A 88 -6.69 -3.15 12.39
CA ALA A 88 -7.49 -3.04 13.62
C ALA A 88 -7.68 -4.39 14.33
N ALA A 89 -7.76 -5.48 13.56
CA ALA A 89 -7.87 -6.84 14.08
C ALA A 89 -6.52 -7.44 14.53
N MET A 90 -5.38 -6.86 14.12
CA MET A 90 -4.05 -7.36 14.48
C MET A 90 -3.68 -7.02 15.93
N SER A 91 -3.38 -8.05 16.72
CA SER A 91 -2.84 -7.94 18.08
C SER A 91 -1.41 -8.45 18.19
N GLY A 92 -0.66 -7.99 19.21
CA GLY A 92 0.68 -8.50 19.53
C GLY A 92 1.81 -7.96 18.63
N GLY A 93 2.95 -8.65 18.61
CA GLY A 93 4.17 -8.20 17.91
C GLY A 93 4.99 -7.16 18.69
N ALA A 94 6.16 -6.82 18.16
CA ALA A 94 7.10 -5.91 18.82
C ALA A 94 6.54 -4.48 18.90
N PRO A 95 7.01 -3.63 19.85
CA PRO A 95 6.57 -2.24 19.96
C PRO A 95 6.66 -1.44 18.65
N ALA A 96 7.69 -1.71 17.84
CA ALA A 96 7.86 -1.07 16.53
C ALA A 96 6.75 -1.45 15.53
N ASP A 97 6.24 -2.67 15.57
CA ASP A 97 5.14 -3.11 14.70
C ASP A 97 3.82 -2.48 15.13
N GLN A 98 3.60 -2.39 16.45
CA GLN A 98 2.43 -1.71 17.03
C GLN A 98 2.43 -0.22 16.64
N ALA A 99 3.58 0.44 16.75
CA ALA A 99 3.75 1.84 16.35
C ALA A 99 3.51 2.06 14.85
N LEU A 100 4.02 1.16 13.99
CA LEU A 100 3.78 1.21 12.55
C LEU A 100 2.28 1.06 12.23
N ARG A 101 1.62 0.06 12.82
CA ARG A 101 0.17 -0.15 12.64
C ARG A 101 -0.64 1.06 13.08
N ALA A 102 -0.34 1.62 14.25
CA ALA A 102 -1.02 2.83 14.73
C ALA A 102 -0.79 4.04 13.80
N SER A 103 0.42 4.21 13.26
CA SER A 103 0.72 5.26 12.27
C SER A 103 -0.07 5.06 10.98
N ALA A 104 -0.08 3.83 10.46
CA ALA A 104 -0.79 3.47 9.24
C ALA A 104 -2.27 3.81 9.32
N ARG A 105 -2.95 3.42 10.41
CA ARG A 105 -4.37 3.75 10.62
C ARG A 105 -4.63 5.26 10.68
N ARG A 106 -3.75 6.04 11.31
CA ARG A 106 -3.87 7.51 11.33
C ARG A 106 -3.68 8.12 9.93
N GLU A 107 -2.75 7.60 9.15
CA GLU A 107 -2.51 8.04 7.77
C GLU A 107 -3.71 7.72 6.87
N ILE A 108 -4.28 6.52 6.99
CA ILE A 108 -5.51 6.13 6.29
C ILE A 108 -6.68 7.04 6.70
N ALA A 109 -6.86 7.28 8.00
CA ALA A 109 -7.91 8.16 8.50
C ALA A 109 -7.77 9.60 7.98
N ARG A 110 -6.55 10.16 7.96
CA ARG A 110 -6.30 11.50 7.39
C ARG A 110 -6.62 11.56 5.90
N TYR A 111 -6.29 10.52 5.14
CA TYR A 111 -6.64 10.44 3.73
C TYR A 111 -8.16 10.53 3.52
N PHE A 112 -8.94 9.73 4.24
CA PHE A 112 -10.40 9.76 4.11
C PHE A 112 -11.05 11.03 4.68
N ALA A 113 -10.40 11.71 5.63
CA ALA A 113 -10.84 13.02 6.12
C ALA A 113 -10.58 14.16 5.11
N GLY A 114 -9.75 13.93 4.09
CA GLY A 114 -9.33 14.95 3.13
C GLY A 114 -8.17 15.83 3.59
N ASP A 115 -7.59 15.53 4.77
CA ASP A 115 -6.50 16.26 5.41
C ASP A 115 -5.12 15.64 5.12
N ASP A 116 -5.03 14.79 4.11
CA ASP A 116 -3.76 14.17 3.73
C ASP A 116 -2.95 15.07 2.80
N GLU A 117 -1.67 15.19 3.12
CA GLU A 117 -0.69 15.92 2.34
C GLU A 117 0.35 14.93 1.77
N PRO A 118 0.25 14.53 0.50
CA PRO A 118 1.13 13.51 -0.06
C PRO A 118 2.62 13.85 0.03
N ALA A 119 2.98 15.13 0.07
CA ALA A 119 4.37 15.57 0.17
C ALA A 119 5.00 15.30 1.55
N SER A 120 4.21 15.28 2.63
CA SER A 120 4.71 15.11 4.01
C SER A 120 4.89 13.64 4.42
N ARG A 121 4.44 12.69 3.59
CA ARG A 121 4.54 11.25 3.87
C ARG A 121 6.01 10.82 3.90
N SER A 122 6.40 10.08 4.95
CA SER A 122 7.75 9.52 5.05
C SER A 122 8.00 8.53 3.92
N ARG A 123 9.01 8.79 3.09
CA ARG A 123 9.38 7.95 1.95
C ARG A 123 10.80 7.41 2.12
N PHE A 124 11.00 6.16 1.74
CA PHE A 124 12.35 5.67 1.48
C PHE A 124 12.85 6.33 0.21
N GLN A 125 14.00 6.99 0.27
CA GLN A 125 14.65 7.49 -0.94
C GLN A 125 15.03 6.29 -1.79
N VAL A 126 14.44 6.21 -2.98
CA VAL A 126 14.94 5.32 -4.02
C VAL A 126 16.27 5.92 -4.47
N ILE A 127 17.39 5.30 -4.10
CA ILE A 127 18.69 5.64 -4.66
C ILE A 127 18.63 5.21 -6.13
N PRO A 128 18.63 6.14 -7.11
CA PRO A 128 18.75 5.76 -8.51
C PRO A 128 20.11 5.11 -8.67
N LEU A 129 20.12 3.80 -8.94
CA LEU A 129 21.38 3.11 -9.23
C LEU A 129 21.92 3.64 -10.55
N PRO A 130 23.17 4.11 -10.61
CA PRO A 130 23.78 4.62 -11.81
C PRO A 130 24.27 3.44 -12.65
N TRP A 131 23.38 2.79 -13.39
CA TRP A 131 23.80 1.83 -14.42
C TRP A 131 22.97 2.05 -15.70
N PRO A 132 23.59 1.86 -16.88
CA PRO A 132 23.04 2.26 -18.18
C PRO A 132 21.88 1.37 -18.67
#